data_AF-A0A357M175-F1
#
_entry.id   AF-A0A357M175-F1
#
_cell.length_a   1.000
_cell.length_b   1.000
_cell.length_c   1.000
_cell.angle_alpha   90.00
_cell.angle_beta   90.00
_cell.angle_gamma   90.00
#
_symmetry.space_group_name_H-M   'P 1'
#
loop_
_entity.id
_entity.type
_entity.pdbx_description
1 polymer ?
#
loop_
_entity_poly.entity_id
_entity_poly.type
_entity_poly.pdbx_seq_one_letter_code
_entity_poly.pdbx_strand_id
1 'polypeptide(L)'
;AVLMVESEADEMTEDEMLGAVLFAHTSFQSAITAISEWTAELGVQAWDWTAPEQNKPLYEAVKAETAAAIGEAYTISDKMARYGKLDEIKAAAVAKLAAAEGEEGFTADE
;
A
#
# COMPACT_ATOMS: atom_id res chain seq x y z
N ALA A 1 9.04 -9.54 -11.77
CA ALA A 1 7.61 -9.37 -11.47
C ALA A 1 7.05 -8.37 -12.46
N VAL A 2 5.84 -8.56 -12.97
CA VAL A 2 5.18 -7.61 -13.88
C VAL A 2 4.52 -6.52 -13.05
N LEU A 3 4.74 -5.25 -13.41
CA LEU A 3 4.21 -4.10 -12.67
C LEU A 3 2.97 -3.47 -13.33
N MET A 4 2.94 -3.42 -14.66
CA MET A 4 1.86 -2.81 -15.44
C MET A 4 1.72 -3.53 -16.78
N VAL A 5 0.49 -3.66 -17.27
CA VAL A 5 0.15 -4.15 -18.61
C VAL A 5 -0.92 -3.20 -19.17
N GLU A 6 -0.70 -2.72 -20.39
CA GLU A 6 -1.65 -1.92 -21.18
C GLU A 6 -1.72 -2.57 -22.56
N SER A 7 -2.92 -2.86 -23.06
CA SER A 7 -3.08 -3.64 -24.30
C SER A 7 -4.42 -3.40 -24.98
N GLU A 8 -4.42 -3.56 -26.30
CA GLU A 8 -5.59 -3.70 -27.17
C GLU A 8 -5.43 -5.00 -27.98
N ALA A 9 -6.52 -5.74 -28.20
CA ALA A 9 -6.48 -7.03 -28.90
C ALA A 9 -7.80 -7.33 -29.64
N ASP A 10 -7.70 -8.01 -30.78
CA ASP A 10 -8.85 -8.44 -31.58
C ASP A 10 -9.41 -9.79 -31.07
N GLU A 11 -10.14 -9.75 -29.95
CA GLU A 11 -10.85 -10.91 -29.36
C GLU A 11 -9.97 -12.19 -29.17
N MET A 12 -8.74 -12.01 -28.70
CA MET A 12 -7.81 -13.11 -28.41
C MET A 12 -8.21 -13.92 -27.17
N THR A 13 -7.72 -15.15 -27.08
CA THR A 13 -7.93 -16.00 -25.89
C THR A 13 -7.13 -15.53 -24.68
N GLU A 14 -7.59 -15.83 -23.46
CA GLU A 14 -6.87 -15.50 -22.24
C GLU A 14 -5.47 -16.12 -22.17
N ASP A 15 -5.30 -17.34 -22.71
CA ASP A 15 -4.02 -18.03 -22.79
C ASP A 15 -3.02 -17.31 -23.70
N GLU A 16 -3.49 -16.77 -24.83
CA GLU A 16 -2.65 -15.97 -25.73
C GLU A 16 -2.27 -14.62 -25.08
N MET A 17 -3.21 -13.95 -24.42
CA MET A 17 -2.95 -12.68 -23.73
C MET A 17 -1.94 -12.85 -22.59
N LEU A 18 -2.09 -13.90 -21.77
CA LEU A 18 -1.11 -14.23 -20.73
C LEU A 18 0.25 -14.60 -21.33
N GLY A 19 0.24 -15.38 -22.42
CA GLY A 19 1.45 -15.71 -23.18
C GLY A 19 2.21 -14.48 -23.65
N ALA A 20 1.51 -13.47 -24.18
CA ALA A 20 2.10 -12.20 -24.62
C ALA A 20 2.76 -11.44 -23.46
N VAL A 21 2.10 -11.35 -22.30
CA VAL A 21 2.66 -10.70 -21.10
C VAL A 21 3.95 -11.40 -20.64
N LEU A 22 3.94 -12.73 -20.58
CA LEU A 22 5.10 -13.51 -20.13
C LEU A 22 6.27 -13.44 -21.12
N PHE A 23 5.96 -13.46 -22.42
CA PHE A 23 6.94 -13.27 -23.48
C PHE A 23 7.62 -11.89 -23.37
N ALA A 24 6.85 -10.82 -23.22
CA ALA A 24 7.37 -9.47 -23.08
C ALA A 24 8.22 -9.33 -21.81
N HIS A 25 7.73 -9.80 -20.66
CA HIS A 25 8.48 -9.76 -19.40
C HIS A 25 9.82 -10.50 -19.48
N THR A 26 9.87 -11.63 -20.17
CA THR A 26 11.10 -12.40 -20.38
C THR A 26 12.06 -11.69 -21.33
N SER A 27 11.55 -11.18 -22.45
CA SER A 27 12.36 -10.52 -23.47
C SER A 27 12.95 -9.18 -22.99
N PHE A 28 12.24 -8.48 -22.10
CA PHE A 28 12.67 -7.18 -21.58
C PHE A 28 13.76 -7.28 -20.49
N GLN A 29 14.07 -8.48 -19.97
CA GLN A 29 15.13 -8.63 -18.95
C GLN A 29 16.49 -8.14 -19.44
N SER A 30 16.79 -8.24 -20.74
CA SER A 30 18.04 -7.73 -21.32
C SER A 30 18.21 -6.21 -21.12
N ALA A 31 17.14 -5.44 -21.26
CA ALA A 31 17.15 -4.00 -21.00
C ALA A 31 17.37 -3.68 -19.51
N ILE A 32 16.74 -4.44 -18.60
CA ILE A 32 16.94 -4.29 -17.15
C ILE A 32 18.40 -4.59 -16.77
N THR A 33 18.97 -5.67 -17.30
CA THR A 33 20.38 -6.02 -17.09
C THR A 33 21.30 -4.91 -17.60
N ALA A 34 21.09 -4.42 -18.83
CA ALA A 34 21.91 -3.36 -19.40
C ALA A 34 21.84 -2.06 -18.57
N ILE A 35 20.66 -1.66 -18.10
CA ILE A 35 20.50 -0.49 -17.21
C ILE A 35 21.25 -0.73 -15.89
N SER A 36 21.14 -1.91 -15.30
CA SER A 36 21.81 -2.25 -14.04
C SER A 36 23.34 -2.19 -14.17
N GLU A 37 23.88 -2.79 -15.23
CA GLU A 37 25.31 -2.74 -15.54
C GLU A 37 25.80 -1.31 -15.76
N TRP A 38 25.03 -0.51 -16.51
CA TRP A 38 25.34 0.90 -16.75
C TRP A 38 25.32 1.74 -15.47
N THR A 39 24.35 1.52 -14.57
CA THR A 39 24.32 2.21 -13.28
C THR A 39 25.50 1.85 -12.39
N ALA A 40 25.97 0.61 -12.45
CA ALA A 40 27.15 0.15 -11.72
C ALA A 40 28.44 0.78 -12.29
N GLU A 41 28.58 0.85 -13.61
CA GLU A 41 29.73 1.48 -14.28
C GLU A 41 29.84 2.98 -13.96
N LEU A 42 28.71 3.69 -13.94
CA LEU A 42 28.67 5.12 -13.61
C LEU A 42 28.76 5.40 -12.11
N GLY A 43 28.72 4.36 -11.26
CA GLY A 43 28.79 4.52 -9.81
C GLY A 43 27.58 5.26 -9.22
N VAL A 44 26.39 5.08 -9.78
CA VAL A 44 25.15 5.70 -9.26
C VAL A 44 24.93 5.24 -7.82
N GLN A 45 24.94 6.18 -6.88
CA GLN A 45 24.76 5.88 -5.47
C GLN A 45 23.27 5.90 -5.10
N ALA A 46 22.85 4.89 -4.34
CA ALA A 46 21.56 4.94 -3.67
C ALA A 46 21.54 6.10 -2.66
N TRP A 47 20.36 6.68 -2.46
CA TRP A 47 20.20 7.69 -1.41
C TRP A 47 20.34 7.02 -0.05
N ASP A 48 21.01 7.70 0.88
CA ASP A 48 21.02 7.33 2.30
C ASP A 48 19.66 7.69 2.90
N TRP A 49 18.71 6.79 2.72
CA TRP A 49 17.34 6.93 3.17
C TRP A 49 16.94 5.71 4.01
N THR A 50 16.35 6.00 5.16
CA THR A 50 15.76 5.00 6.05
C THR A 50 14.27 5.27 6.20
N ALA A 51 13.47 4.21 6.18
CA ALA A 51 12.05 4.32 6.47
C ALA A 51 11.85 4.70 7.96
N PRO A 52 10.83 5.53 8.29
CA PRO A 52 10.50 5.81 9.68
C PRO A 52 10.18 4.51 10.46
N GLU A 53 10.61 4.45 11.71
CA GLU A 53 10.24 3.34 12.58
C GLU A 53 8.73 3.36 12.87
N GLN A 54 8.14 2.17 12.91
CA GLN A 54 6.72 2.03 13.22
C GLN A 54 6.50 2.13 14.74
N ASN A 55 5.61 3.03 15.19
CA ASN A 55 5.07 3.02 16.55
C ASN A 55 4.15 1.79 16.74
N LYS A 56 4.73 0.67 17.16
CA LYS A 56 4.02 -0.60 17.39
C LYS A 56 2.95 -0.48 18.49
N PRO A 57 3.21 0.17 19.65
CA PRO A 57 2.17 0.41 20.65
C PRO A 57 0.93 1.14 20.12
N LEU A 58 1.12 2.23 19.37
CA LEU A 58 0.01 2.96 18.74
C LEU A 58 -0.74 2.08 17.75
N TYR A 59 -0.01 1.37 16.89
CA TYR A 59 -0.61 0.47 15.91
C TYR A 59 -1.50 -0.59 16.57
N GLU A 60 -1.01 -1.26 17.61
CA GLU A 60 -1.80 -2.29 18.31
C GLU A 60 -2.99 -1.70 19.07
N ALA A 61 -2.86 -0.49 19.65
CA ALA A 61 -3.97 0.20 20.29
C ALA A 61 -5.08 0.57 19.29
N VAL A 62 -4.72 1.16 18.14
CA VAL A 62 -5.67 1.48 17.06
C VAL A 62 -6.32 0.21 16.53
N LYS A 63 -5.54 -0.84 16.31
CA LYS A 63 -6.05 -2.13 15.81
C LYS A 63 -7.02 -2.77 16.80
N ALA A 64 -6.68 -2.81 18.09
CA ALA A 64 -7.55 -3.36 19.12
C ALA A 64 -8.89 -2.61 19.20
N GLU A 65 -8.86 -1.28 19.04
CA GLU A 65 -10.07 -0.46 19.09
C GLU A 65 -10.96 -0.59 17.84
N THR A 66 -10.34 -0.68 16.66
CA THR A 66 -11.05 -0.44 15.40
C THR A 66 -11.25 -1.69 14.53
N ALA A 67 -10.44 -2.73 14.68
CA ALA A 67 -10.39 -3.83 13.70
C ALA A 67 -11.74 -4.53 13.50
N ALA A 68 -12.45 -4.84 14.59
CA ALA A 68 -13.77 -5.48 14.51
C ALA A 68 -14.81 -4.58 13.81
N ALA A 69 -14.89 -3.32 14.22
CA ALA A 69 -15.83 -2.35 13.66
C ALA A 69 -15.54 -2.03 12.19
N ILE A 70 -14.27 -1.94 11.79
CA ILE A 70 -13.88 -1.80 10.38
C ILE A 70 -14.30 -3.04 9.59
N GLY A 71 -14.08 -4.24 10.14
CA GLY A 71 -14.53 -5.50 9.53
C GLY A 71 -16.03 -5.49 9.25
N GLU A 72 -16.84 -5.08 10.24
CA GLU A 72 -18.30 -4.93 10.08
C GLU A 72 -18.66 -3.85 9.06
N ALA A 73 -17.99 -2.70 9.08
CA ALA A 73 -18.26 -1.61 8.13
C ALA A 73 -18.05 -2.04 6.67
N TYR A 74 -17.05 -2.88 6.39
CA TYR A 74 -16.81 -3.38 5.03
C TYR A 74 -17.83 -4.43 4.56
N THR A 75 -18.72 -4.92 5.43
CA THR A 75 -19.87 -5.74 5.01
C THR A 75 -21.03 -4.89 4.46
N ILE A 76 -21.03 -3.57 4.72
CA ILE A 76 -22.05 -2.64 4.22
C ILE A 76 -21.83 -2.44 2.72
N SER A 77 -22.80 -2.83 1.88
CA SER A 77 -22.68 -2.70 0.42
C SER A 77 -22.77 -1.26 -0.07
N ASP A 78 -23.68 -0.47 0.51
CA ASP A 78 -23.88 0.94 0.14
C ASP A 78 -22.61 1.76 0.42
N LYS A 79 -22.12 2.44 -0.62
CA LYS A 79 -20.84 3.18 -0.55
C LYS A 79 -20.91 4.31 0.47
N MET A 80 -22.00 5.07 0.49
CA MET A 80 -22.12 6.26 1.35
C MET A 80 -22.32 5.87 2.82
N ALA A 81 -23.11 4.83 3.08
CA ALA A 81 -23.30 4.28 4.42
C ALA A 81 -22.00 3.67 4.97
N ARG A 82 -21.24 2.93 4.13
CA ARG A 82 -19.92 2.41 4.51
C ARG A 82 -18.94 3.53 4.86
N TYR A 83 -18.90 4.59 4.07
CA TYR A 83 -18.03 5.74 4.35
C TYR A 83 -18.42 6.45 5.64
N GLY A 84 -19.71 6.72 5.85
CA GLY A 84 -20.19 7.30 7.11
C GLY A 84 -19.80 6.46 8.32
N LYS A 85 -19.93 5.13 8.23
CA LYS A 85 -19.52 4.23 9.32
C LYS A 85 -18.01 4.26 9.58
N LEU A 86 -17.19 4.29 8.53
CA LEU A 86 -15.73 4.38 8.67
C LEU A 86 -15.29 5.71 9.27
N ASP A 87 -15.95 6.81 8.91
CA ASP A 87 -15.68 8.14 9.46
C ASP A 87 -16.02 8.20 10.96
N GLU A 88 -17.15 7.61 11.38
CA GLU A 88 -17.51 7.47 12.80
C GLU A 88 -16.45 6.67 13.58
N ILE A 89 -16.00 5.52 13.05
CA ILE A 89 -14.99 4.69 13.68
C ILE A 89 -13.68 5.45 13.83
N LYS A 90 -13.25 6.15 12.78
CA LYS A 90 -12.02 6.96 12.80
C LYS A 90 -12.13 8.09 13.83
N ALA A 91 -13.24 8.81 13.85
CA ALA A 91 -13.45 9.90 14.80
C ALA A 91 -13.43 9.40 16.25
N ALA A 92 -14.08 8.26 16.53
CA ALA A 92 -14.07 7.64 17.85
C ALA A 92 -12.66 7.18 18.26
N ALA A 93 -11.90 6.56 17.36
CA ALA A 93 -10.54 6.12 17.64
C ALA A 93 -9.60 7.30 17.93
N VAL A 94 -9.68 8.37 17.14
CA VAL A 94 -8.89 9.59 17.37
C VAL A 94 -9.25 10.22 18.71
N ALA A 95 -10.54 10.37 19.01
CA ALA A 95 -11.00 10.95 20.26
C ALA A 95 -10.58 10.14 21.50
N LYS A 96 -10.39 8.82 21.35
CA LYS A 96 -10.01 7.92 22.44
C LYS A 96 -8.50 7.79 22.64
N LEU A 97 -7.72 7.84 21.56
CA LEU A 97 -6.30 7.44 21.57
C LEU A 97 -5.33 8.62 21.44
N ALA A 98 -5.75 9.75 20.89
CA ALA A 98 -4.89 10.93 20.78
C ALA A 98 -4.74 11.60 22.15
N ALA A 99 -3.52 11.90 22.56
CA ALA A 99 -3.27 12.72 23.75
C ALA A 99 -3.73 14.17 23.51
N ALA A 100 -4.39 14.77 24.50
CA ALA A 100 -4.43 16.22 24.63
C ALA A 100 -3.12 16.73 25.24
N GLU A 101 -2.82 18.03 25.11
CA GLU A 101 -1.61 18.63 25.71
C GLU A 101 -1.54 18.33 27.22
N GLY A 102 -0.57 17.50 27.62
CA GLY A 102 -0.32 17.14 29.02
C GLY A 102 -1.11 15.94 29.57
N GLU A 103 -1.82 15.17 28.73
CA GLU A 103 -2.58 13.98 29.13
C GLU A 103 -1.96 12.66 28.65
N GLU A 104 -2.38 11.52 29.22
CA GLU A 104 -1.99 10.18 28.77
C GLU A 104 -2.65 9.86 27.41
N GLY A 105 -1.85 9.58 26.38
CA GLY A 105 -2.30 9.19 25.03
C GLY A 105 -1.14 9.18 24.03
N PHE A 106 -1.42 8.91 22.75
CA PHE A 106 -0.39 8.95 21.70
C PHE A 106 -0.25 10.36 21.12
N THR A 107 0.99 10.82 20.95
CA THR A 107 1.32 12.14 20.39
C THR A 107 1.80 12.02 18.93
N ALA A 108 1.98 13.14 18.23
CA ALA A 108 2.47 13.13 16.85
C ALA A 108 3.97 12.80 16.73
N ASP A 109 4.72 12.98 17.82
CA ASP A 109 6.18 12.84 17.88
C ASP A 109 6.61 11.45 18.40
N GLU A 110 5.67 10.62 18.87
CA GLU A 110 5.86 9.24 19.34
C GLU A 110 5.21 8.22 18.40
#